data_AF-A0A534P9Z7-F1
#
_entry.id   AF-A0A534P9Z7-F1
#
_cell.length_a   1.000
_cell.length_b   1.000
_cell.length_c   1.000
_cell.angle_alpha   90.00
_cell.angle_beta   90.00
_cell.angle_gamma   90.00
#
_symmetry.space_group_name_H-M   'P 1'
#
loop_
_entity.id
_entity.type
_entity.pdbx_description
1 polymer ?
#
loop_
_entity_poly.entity_id
_entity_poly.type
_entity_poly.pdbx_seq_one_letter_code
_entity_poly.pdbx_strand_id
1 'polypeptide(L)'
;ANNLRQLAEALKAFRSDLGPGKDDIVLVAATEFGRTVRQNGASGTDHGHASVAFVLGGGVRGGRIHGRWPGLADDQLYEGRDLAVTTDLRSVLAAVAEKQLGAKDLRRLFPGFSGPPLAGLML
;
A
#
# COMPACT_ATOMS: atom_id res chain seq x y z
N ALA A 1 17.17 -9.69 -9.33
CA ALA A 1 15.94 -10.50 -9.22
C ALA A 1 15.73 -11.10 -7.81
N ASN A 2 16.04 -10.38 -6.71
CA ASN A 2 15.86 -10.89 -5.33
C ASN A 2 15.20 -9.88 -4.38
N ASN A 3 14.78 -8.72 -4.88
CA ASN A 3 14.46 -7.57 -4.04
C ASN A 3 13.21 -7.81 -3.17
N LEU A 4 12.23 -8.59 -3.65
CA LEU A 4 11.05 -8.95 -2.86
C LEU A 4 11.38 -9.90 -1.70
N ARG A 5 12.29 -10.87 -1.90
CA ARG A 5 12.75 -11.73 -0.81
C ARG A 5 13.51 -10.93 0.24
N GLN A 6 14.43 -10.07 -0.19
CA GLN A 6 15.17 -9.19 0.71
C GLN A 6 14.23 -8.27 1.49
N LEU A 7 13.22 -7.68 0.84
CA LEU A 7 12.20 -6.89 1.51
C LEU A 7 11.44 -7.71 2.56
N ALA A 8 10.99 -8.91 2.20
CA ALA A 8 10.26 -9.78 3.12
C ALA A 8 11.10 -10.19 4.34
N GLU A 9 12.36 -10.54 4.12
CA GLU A 9 13.32 -10.88 5.19
C GLU A 9 13.59 -9.67 6.09
N ALA A 10 13.78 -8.48 5.53
CA ALA A 10 13.99 -7.24 6.29
C ALA A 10 12.77 -6.87 7.13
N LEU A 11 11.55 -6.94 6.57
CA LEU A 11 10.31 -6.68 7.30
C LEU A 11 10.09 -7.70 8.43
N LYS A 12 10.42 -8.97 8.19
CA LYS A 12 10.35 -10.03 9.21
C LYS A 12 11.36 -9.78 10.33
N ALA A 13 12.60 -9.45 10.00
CA ALA A 13 13.64 -9.14 10.98
C ALA A 13 13.25 -7.93 11.83
N PHE A 14 12.87 -6.82 11.20
CA PHE A 14 12.38 -5.61 11.86
C PHE A 14 11.26 -5.94 12.86
N ARG A 15 10.22 -6.66 12.43
CA ARG A 15 9.11 -7.02 13.31
C ARG A 15 9.53 -7.94 14.47
N SER A 16 10.49 -8.83 14.26
CA SER A 16 10.98 -9.74 15.29
C SER A 16 11.77 -8.97 16.36
N ASP A 17 12.58 -8.00 15.95
CA ASP A 17 13.43 -7.20 16.83
C ASP A 17 12.61 -6.26 17.75
N LEU A 18 11.38 -5.90 17.36
CA LEU A 18 10.46 -5.13 18.20
C LEU A 18 10.00 -5.87 19.47
N GLY A 19 10.16 -7.20 19.54
CA GLY A 19 9.85 -7.98 20.74
C GLY A 19 8.40 -7.77 21.24
N PRO A 20 8.18 -7.56 22.55
CA PRO A 20 6.84 -7.34 23.09
C PRO A 20 6.08 -6.14 22.50
N GLY A 21 6.78 -5.08 22.04
CA GLY A 21 6.16 -3.88 21.48
C GLY A 21 5.73 -3.99 20.01
N LYS A 22 5.92 -5.17 19.38
CA LYS A 22 5.61 -5.40 17.96
C LYS A 22 4.15 -5.11 17.58
N ASP A 23 3.23 -5.20 18.54
CA ASP A 23 1.79 -5.00 18.32
C ASP A 23 1.36 -3.54 18.56
N ASP A 24 2.27 -2.67 19.03
CA ASP A 24 2.06 -1.21 19.14
C ASP A 24 2.49 -0.45 17.88
N ILE A 25 2.98 -1.17 16.86
CA ILE A 25 3.53 -0.58 15.64
C ILE A 25 2.79 -1.14 14.42
N VAL A 26 2.34 -0.25 13.55
CA VAL A 26 1.90 -0.58 12.19
C VAL A 26 2.95 -0.08 11.21
N LEU A 27 3.46 -0.97 10.37
CA LEU A 27 4.36 -0.63 9.28
C LEU A 27 3.56 -0.58 7.97
N VAL A 28 3.71 0.52 7.25
CA VAL A 28 3.20 0.70 5.88
C VAL A 28 4.41 0.91 4.95
N ALA A 29 4.68 -0.05 4.08
CA ALA A 29 5.68 0.08 3.03
C ALA A 29 4.97 0.35 1.70
N ALA A 30 5.20 1.52 1.13
CA ALA A 30 4.60 1.97 -0.13
C ALA A 30 5.63 2.74 -0.96
N THR A 31 5.31 2.95 -2.23
CA THR A 31 6.06 3.79 -3.17
C THR A 31 5.14 4.86 -3.73
N GLU A 32 5.70 6.00 -4.09
CA GLU A 32 4.95 7.13 -4.65
C GLU A 32 4.52 6.89 -6.11
N PHE A 33 5.27 6.06 -6.84
CA PHE A 33 4.97 5.68 -8.23
C PHE A 33 4.95 4.17 -8.40
N GLY A 34 4.09 3.74 -9.32
CA GLY A 34 4.08 2.41 -9.89
C GLY A 34 5.06 2.26 -11.04
N ARG A 35 4.94 1.16 -11.78
CA ARG A 35 5.68 0.90 -13.01
C ARG A 35 4.70 0.70 -14.16
N THR A 36 5.07 1.14 -15.36
CA THR A 36 4.30 0.84 -16.57
C THR A 36 4.18 -0.67 -16.75
N VAL A 37 3.05 -1.14 -17.30
CA VAL A 37 2.85 -2.57 -17.60
C VAL A 37 3.78 -3.02 -18.73
N ARG A 38 3.99 -2.14 -19.72
CA ARG A 38 4.83 -2.40 -20.88
C ARG A 38 6.29 -1.99 -20.62
N GLN A 39 7.19 -2.75 -21.24
CA GLN A 39 8.62 -2.46 -21.26
C GLN A 39 8.89 -1.18 -22.07
N ASN A 40 9.84 -0.37 -21.64
CA ASN A 40 10.29 0.81 -22.37
C ASN A 40 11.43 0.47 -23.36
N GLY A 41 11.84 1.46 -24.17
CA GLY A 41 12.87 1.26 -25.21
C GLY A 41 14.28 0.93 -24.68
N ALA A 42 14.53 1.12 -23.37
CA ALA A 42 15.80 0.80 -22.71
C ALA A 42 15.77 -0.57 -22.01
N SER A 43 14.83 -1.43 -22.38
CA SER A 43 14.60 -2.74 -21.76
C SER A 43 14.17 -2.70 -20.28
N GLY A 44 13.73 -1.55 -19.77
CA GLY A 44 13.20 -1.35 -18.42
C GLY A 44 11.69 -1.07 -18.40
N THR A 45 11.23 -0.36 -17.39
CA THR A 45 9.85 0.20 -17.31
C THR A 45 9.93 1.68 -16.99
N ASP A 46 8.85 2.43 -17.21
CA ASP A 46 8.77 3.83 -16.79
C ASP A 46 7.99 3.97 -15.48
N HIS A 47 7.86 5.20 -14.99
CA HIS A 47 6.95 5.52 -13.89
C HIS A 47 5.51 5.29 -14.35
N GLY A 48 4.74 4.59 -13.51
CA GLY A 48 3.33 4.30 -13.72
C GLY A 48 2.48 4.76 -12.53
N HIS A 49 1.16 4.61 -12.68
CA HIS A 49 0.18 5.21 -11.77
C HIS A 49 -0.10 4.37 -10.51
N ALA A 50 -0.30 3.05 -10.66
CA ALA A 50 -0.67 2.18 -9.54
C ALA A 50 0.50 1.33 -9.03
N SER A 51 0.51 1.10 -7.72
CA SER A 51 1.47 0.24 -7.03
C SER A 51 0.79 -0.57 -5.92
N VAL A 52 1.58 -1.34 -5.18
CA VAL A 52 1.15 -2.09 -4.00
C VAL A 52 1.69 -1.43 -2.73
N ALA A 53 0.86 -1.34 -1.70
CA ALA A 53 1.27 -1.02 -0.35
C ALA A 53 1.21 -2.29 0.51
N PHE A 54 2.30 -2.59 1.24
CA PHE A 54 2.34 -3.66 2.22
C PHE A 54 2.08 -3.08 3.62
N VAL A 55 1.14 -3.69 4.34
CA VAL A 55 0.76 -3.24 5.69
C VAL A 55 0.83 -4.42 6.65
N LEU A 56 1.55 -4.26 7.76
CA LEU A 56 1.69 -5.29 8.79
C LEU A 56 1.86 -4.69 10.19
N GLY A 57 1.54 -5.47 11.23
CA GLY A 57 1.71 -5.06 12.62
C GLY A 57 0.39 -4.81 13.34
N GLY A 58 0.45 -4.00 14.38
CA GLY A 58 -0.61 -3.76 15.38
C GLY A 58 -2.01 -3.65 14.79
N GLY A 59 -2.90 -4.54 15.20
CA GLY A 59 -4.30 -4.51 14.78
C GLY A 59 -4.59 -4.66 13.28
N VAL A 60 -3.59 -4.96 12.43
CA VAL A 60 -3.83 -5.19 11.00
C VAL A 60 -4.53 -6.54 10.80
N ARG A 61 -5.65 -6.55 10.07
CA ARG A 61 -6.36 -7.77 9.65
C ARG A 61 -5.64 -8.41 8.47
N GLY A 62 -4.48 -9.01 8.73
CA GLY A 62 -3.59 -9.61 7.74
C GLY A 62 -4.19 -10.81 6.99
N GLY A 63 -3.41 -11.34 6.03
CA GLY A 63 -3.82 -12.47 5.18
C GLY A 63 -4.83 -12.08 4.09
N ARG A 64 -4.91 -10.79 3.76
CA ARG A 64 -5.89 -10.23 2.82
C ARG A 64 -5.19 -9.38 1.77
N ILE A 65 -5.72 -9.40 0.55
CA ILE A 65 -5.41 -8.42 -0.49
C ILE A 65 -6.62 -7.48 -0.53
N HIS A 66 -6.37 -6.19 -0.27
CA HIS A 66 -7.38 -5.15 -0.41
C HIS A 66 -7.32 -4.53 -1.81
N GLY A 67 -8.41 -3.88 -2.19
CA GLY A 67 -8.56 -3.28 -3.52
C GLY A 67 -9.11 -4.26 -4.55
N ARG A 68 -9.23 -3.78 -5.79
CA ARG A 68 -9.65 -4.58 -6.94
C ARG A 68 -8.44 -4.85 -7.83
N TRP A 69 -8.43 -6.00 -8.48
CA TRP A 69 -7.47 -6.33 -9.54
C TRP A 69 -8.25 -6.42 -10.86
N PRO A 70 -8.27 -5.36 -11.68
CA PRO A 70 -9.02 -5.39 -12.93
C PRO A 70 -8.35 -6.29 -13.97
N GLY A 71 -7.02 -6.45 -13.90
CA GLY A 71 -6.24 -7.28 -14.82
C GLY A 71 -5.23 -6.46 -15.61
N LEU A 72 -4.67 -7.06 -16.67
CA LEU A 72 -3.63 -6.49 -17.53
C LEU A 72 -4.07 -6.33 -18.99
N ALA A 73 -5.34 -6.63 -19.31
CA ALA A 73 -5.84 -6.42 -20.67
C ALA A 73 -5.88 -4.92 -21.00
N ASP A 74 -5.71 -4.57 -22.27
CA ASP A 74 -5.55 -3.17 -22.69
C ASP A 74 -6.74 -2.28 -22.32
N ASP A 75 -7.95 -2.83 -22.32
CA ASP A 75 -9.19 -2.17 -21.91
C ASP A 75 -9.34 -2.03 -20.38
N GLN A 76 -8.47 -2.68 -19.61
CA GLN A 76 -8.42 -2.63 -18.14
C GLN A 76 -7.33 -1.68 -17.62
N LEU A 77 -6.43 -1.22 -18.50
CA LEU A 77 -5.36 -0.31 -18.16
C LEU A 77 -5.87 1.14 -18.10
N TYR A 78 -5.35 1.90 -17.13
CA TYR A 78 -5.51 3.33 -17.09
C TYR A 78 -4.85 3.95 -18.32
N GLU A 79 -5.66 4.65 -19.13
CA GLU A 79 -5.24 5.27 -20.40
C GLU A 79 -4.55 4.29 -21.35
N GLY A 80 -4.87 2.98 -21.27
CA GLY A 80 -4.26 1.95 -22.10
C GLY A 80 -2.77 1.67 -21.84
N ARG A 81 -2.20 2.23 -20.76
CA ARG A 81 -0.75 2.20 -20.49
C ARG A 81 -0.39 1.70 -19.09
N ASP A 82 -1.09 2.22 -18.08
CA ASP A 82 -0.74 2.01 -16.68
C ASP A 82 -1.73 1.10 -15.97
N LEU A 83 -1.31 0.47 -14.88
CA LEU A 83 -2.25 -0.22 -14.00
C LEU A 83 -3.26 0.78 -13.44
N ALA A 84 -4.53 0.41 -13.44
CA ALA A 84 -5.59 1.22 -12.84
C ALA A 84 -5.44 1.28 -11.31
N VAL A 85 -5.46 2.50 -10.76
CA VAL A 85 -5.47 2.71 -9.31
C VAL A 85 -6.86 2.33 -8.78
N THR A 86 -6.92 1.32 -7.92
CA THR A 86 -8.21 0.86 -7.35
C THR A 86 -8.41 1.26 -5.90
N THR A 87 -7.34 1.72 -5.23
CA THR A 87 -7.34 2.15 -3.84
C THR A 87 -6.42 3.35 -3.69
N ASP A 88 -6.93 4.46 -3.16
CA ASP A 88 -6.11 5.61 -2.82
C ASP A 88 -5.26 5.30 -1.58
N LEU A 89 -3.95 5.52 -1.64
CA LEU A 89 -3.02 5.28 -0.52
C LEU A 89 -3.44 6.04 0.75
N ARG A 90 -4.06 7.21 0.61
CA ARG A 90 -4.56 7.99 1.76
C ARG A 90 -5.67 7.25 2.50
N SER A 91 -6.44 6.39 1.83
CA SER A 91 -7.44 5.53 2.51
C SER A 91 -6.77 4.52 3.45
N VAL A 92 -5.61 3.98 3.04
CA VAL A 92 -4.79 3.07 3.87
C VAL A 92 -4.22 3.83 5.06
N LEU A 93 -3.57 4.96 4.81
CA LEU A 93 -2.96 5.77 5.87
C LEU A 93 -4.01 6.34 6.83
N ALA A 94 -5.20 6.70 6.35
CA ALA A 94 -6.32 7.15 7.16
C ALA A 94 -6.82 6.07 8.12
N ALA A 95 -6.97 4.83 7.64
CA ALA A 95 -7.36 3.71 8.50
C ALA A 95 -6.33 3.44 9.60
N VAL A 96 -5.04 3.50 9.26
CA VAL A 96 -3.95 3.35 10.25
C VAL A 96 -3.95 4.52 11.23
N ALA A 97 -4.05 5.76 10.77
CA ALA A 97 -4.04 6.94 11.64
C ALA A 97 -5.24 6.94 12.61
N GLU A 98 -6.43 6.58 12.13
CA GLU A 98 -7.62 6.50 12.96
C GLU A 98 -7.49 5.41 14.04
N LYS A 99 -7.07 4.21 13.64
CA LYS A 99 -7.12 3.02 14.51
C LYS A 99 -5.89 2.84 15.38
N GLN A 100 -4.70 3.08 14.83
CA GLN A 100 -3.45 2.94 15.57
C GLN A 100 -3.10 4.19 16.37
N LEU A 101 -3.27 5.38 15.78
CA LEU A 101 -2.88 6.64 16.43
C LEU A 101 -4.06 7.32 17.15
N GLY A 102 -5.28 6.79 17.02
CA GLY A 102 -6.48 7.37 17.62
C GLY A 102 -6.88 8.72 17.02
N ALA A 103 -6.42 9.05 15.80
CA ALA A 103 -6.67 10.33 15.16
C ALA A 103 -8.18 10.56 15.00
N LYS A 104 -8.67 11.72 15.48
CA LYS A 104 -10.10 12.08 15.45
C LYS A 104 -10.48 12.99 14.28
N ASP A 105 -9.52 13.75 13.75
CA ASP A 105 -9.75 14.64 12.60
C ASP A 105 -8.79 14.31 11.45
N LEU A 106 -9.22 13.37 10.61
CA LEU A 106 -8.43 12.90 9.47
C LEU A 106 -8.24 13.99 8.40
N ARG A 107 -9.12 14.99 8.33
CA ARG A 107 -9.02 16.08 7.34
C ARG A 107 -7.80 16.96 7.58
N ARG A 108 -7.35 17.07 8.84
CA ARG A 108 -6.12 17.78 9.19
C ARG A 108 -4.87 17.01 8.75
N LEU A 109 -4.92 15.68 8.80
CA LEU A 109 -3.81 14.81 8.37
C LEU A 109 -3.76 14.64 6.84
N PHE A 110 -4.93 14.63 6.19
CA PHE A 110 -5.06 14.47 4.74
C PHE A 110 -5.91 15.60 4.13
N PRO A 111 -5.38 16.84 4.04
CA PRO A 111 -6.11 17.94 3.42
C PRO A 111 -6.52 17.64 1.99
N GLY A 112 -7.77 17.96 1.63
CA GLY A 112 -8.32 17.72 0.29
C GLY A 112 -8.68 16.27 -0.02
N PHE A 113 -8.46 15.33 0.90
CA PHE A 113 -8.94 13.94 0.78
C PHE A 113 -10.32 13.81 1.42
N SER A 114 -11.28 13.26 0.66
CA SER A 114 -12.66 13.01 1.10
C SER A 114 -13.05 11.53 1.07
N GLY A 115 -12.11 10.64 0.72
CA GLY A 115 -12.35 9.21 0.70
C GLY A 115 -12.46 8.62 2.12
N PRO A 116 -13.14 7.48 2.28
CA PRO A 116 -13.21 6.81 3.58
C PRO A 116 -11.88 6.13 3.92
N PRO A 117 -11.56 5.97 5.22
CA PRO A 117 -10.57 4.98 5.65
C PRO A 117 -10.84 3.60 5.04
N LEU A 118 -9.78 2.87 4.70
CA LEU A 118 -9.91 1.55 4.09
C LEU A 118 -10.55 0.55 5.07
N ALA A 119 -11.81 0.21 4.80
CA ALA A 119 -12.58 -0.70 5.63
C ALA A 119 -11.93 -2.10 5.72
N GLY A 120 -11.93 -2.66 6.93
CA GLY A 120 -11.43 -4.00 7.19
C GLY A 120 -9.91 -4.15 7.13
N LEU A 121 -9.13 -3.06 6.97
CA LEU A 121 -7.68 -3.11 7.07
C LEU A 121 -7.22 -3.33 8.52
N MET A 122 -7.85 -2.63 9.46
CA MET A 122 -7.53 -2.62 10.89
C MET A 122 -8.65 -3.28 11.71
N LEU A 123 -8.34 -3.70 12.94
CA LEU A 123 -9.31 -4.23 13.91
C LEU A 123 -10.39 -3.21 14.29
#